data_AF-A0A519XT85-F1
#
_entry.id   AF-A0A519XT85-F1
#
_cell.length_a   1.000
_cell.length_b   1.000
_cell.length_c   1.000
_cell.angle_alpha   90.00
_cell.angle_beta   90.00
_cell.angle_gamma   90.00
#
_symmetry.space_group_name_H-M   'P 1'
#
loop_
_entity.id
_entity.type
_entity.pdbx_description
1 polymer ?
#
loop_
_entity_poly.entity_id
_entity_poly.type
_entity_poly.pdbx_seq_one_letter_code
_entity_poly.pdbx_strand_id
1 'polypeptide(L)'
;MEELLERNKDKVIILASHHPFQSYGPHGGYFNLRNHLFPLTSLNKNLYIPMPVLGSVYPFLRSTLLSPEDLNHPAYKEMIKSVNGVFGDYKNVTYVAGHEHGLQLIKSKQLQIVSGSGSKVSPNKQGKNSLFHEMQQGYVVADQLTNNDMRYEYYVYADTGVKRVYSYTKKYEVLTVKERNRLKPISADSIVVRVKPEYDSVGRFHRWLFGENFRKEYAAKTKVPVLRISQIAGGLKATQRGGGNQSRSLRLEDKNGKEYVLRSVEKYPEVLLPAGLRETFAKDIIKDNMSAQHPFSALVVPELAKAGGVYHSNPIIGWVSPDDNLGEYESVFANTLCLLEEREPVGESDSSPKMDKKLTDDNDNKLNGPAWVKARSLDILLGDWDRHEDQWRWKESKKDGDSYYTPVPRDRDQVFFMSDGKIQRFTQSSSLLPMMQGYER
;
A
#
# COMPACT_ATOMS: atom_id res chain seq x y z
N MET A 1 3.35 2.18 -3.06
CA MET A 1 3.56 2.29 -4.53
C MET A 1 2.35 2.88 -5.23
N GLU A 2 1.14 2.35 -5.03
CA GLU A 2 -0.10 2.91 -5.62
C GLU A 2 -0.28 4.40 -5.34
N GLU A 3 -0.07 4.82 -4.10
CA GLU A 3 -0.16 6.23 -3.71
C GLU A 3 0.86 7.13 -4.43
N LEU A 4 2.10 6.65 -4.59
CA LEU A 4 3.14 7.39 -5.32
C LEU A 4 2.80 7.53 -6.79
N LEU A 5 2.20 6.49 -7.37
CA LEU A 5 1.74 6.52 -8.75
C LEU A 5 0.60 7.53 -8.91
N GLU A 6 -0.40 7.50 -8.04
CA GLU A 6 -1.54 8.42 -8.12
C GLU A 6 -1.08 9.89 -8.08
N ARG A 7 -0.17 10.22 -7.15
CA ARG A 7 0.42 11.56 -6.98
C ARG A 7 1.28 12.06 -8.14
N ASN A 8 1.72 11.16 -9.01
CA ASN A 8 2.66 11.48 -10.09
C ASN A 8 2.19 10.93 -11.44
N LYS A 9 0.92 10.51 -11.58
CA LYS A 9 0.39 9.86 -12.78
C LYS A 9 0.46 10.77 -14.01
N ASP A 10 0.43 12.07 -13.79
CA ASP A 10 0.56 13.14 -14.79
C ASP A 10 2.03 13.45 -15.16
N LYS A 11 3.01 12.84 -14.48
CA LYS A 11 4.44 13.08 -14.72
C LYS A 11 5.09 11.94 -15.50
N VAL A 12 6.33 12.17 -15.90
CA VAL A 12 7.24 11.09 -16.31
C VAL A 12 7.70 10.35 -15.05
N ILE A 13 7.60 9.02 -15.05
CA ILE A 13 7.97 8.19 -13.90
C ILE A 13 9.14 7.28 -14.29
N ILE A 14 10.24 7.37 -13.55
CA ILE A 14 11.35 6.42 -13.59
C ILE A 14 11.27 5.56 -12.32
N LEU A 15 10.99 4.27 -12.47
CA LEU A 15 11.04 3.32 -11.38
C LEU A 15 12.41 2.66 -11.34
N ALA A 16 13.24 3.08 -10.38
CA ALA A 16 14.58 2.54 -10.18
C ALA A 16 14.59 1.40 -9.17
N SER A 17 15.16 0.26 -9.56
CA SER A 17 15.39 -0.90 -8.71
C SER A 17 16.79 -1.45 -8.91
N HIS A 18 17.33 -2.20 -7.94
CA HIS A 18 18.56 -2.94 -8.21
C HIS A 18 18.31 -4.04 -9.26
N HIS A 19 17.28 -4.84 -9.00
CA HIS A 19 16.85 -6.02 -9.74
C HIS A 19 15.94 -5.66 -10.93
N PRO A 20 16.25 -6.08 -12.18
CA PRO A 20 15.43 -5.79 -13.35
C PRO A 20 14.13 -6.60 -13.34
N PHE A 21 13.02 -6.04 -13.84
CA PHE A 21 11.77 -6.80 -13.97
C PHE A 21 11.71 -7.60 -15.28
N GLN A 22 12.62 -7.32 -16.20
CA GLN A 22 12.81 -8.01 -17.47
C GLN A 22 14.31 -8.08 -17.77
N SER A 23 14.82 -9.23 -18.16
CA SER A 23 16.22 -9.38 -18.57
C SER A 23 16.39 -10.51 -19.58
N TYR A 24 17.30 -10.31 -20.53
CA TYR A 24 17.84 -11.35 -21.41
C TYR A 24 19.28 -11.74 -21.05
N GLY A 25 19.68 -11.49 -19.79
CA GLY A 25 20.96 -11.91 -19.20
C GLY A 25 20.87 -13.23 -18.43
N PRO A 26 21.95 -13.64 -17.76
CA PRO A 26 22.03 -14.91 -17.05
C PRO A 26 21.00 -15.07 -15.92
N HIS A 27 20.65 -13.98 -15.21
CA HIS A 27 19.63 -14.02 -14.16
C HIS A 27 18.20 -14.09 -14.74
N GLY A 28 18.03 -13.75 -16.02
CA GLY A 28 16.84 -14.03 -16.81
C GLY A 28 16.77 -15.44 -17.41
N GLY A 29 17.76 -16.29 -17.15
CA GLY A 29 17.82 -17.67 -17.64
C GLY A 29 18.36 -17.82 -19.07
N TYR A 30 19.04 -16.79 -19.60
CA TYR A 30 19.62 -16.82 -20.95
C TYR A 30 21.13 -17.09 -20.91
N PHE A 31 21.54 -18.16 -21.59
CA PHE A 31 22.94 -18.60 -21.68
C PHE A 31 23.36 -18.71 -23.15
N ASN A 32 24.64 -18.45 -23.47
CA ASN A 32 25.18 -18.57 -24.82
C ASN A 32 25.65 -20.02 -25.11
N LEU A 33 25.93 -20.34 -26.37
CA LEU A 33 26.38 -21.68 -26.79
C LEU A 33 27.64 -22.12 -26.04
N ARG A 34 28.55 -21.18 -25.77
CA ARG A 34 29.76 -21.39 -25.00
C ARG A 34 29.49 -21.78 -23.55
N ASN A 35 28.46 -21.23 -22.91
CA ASN A 35 28.04 -21.60 -21.55
C ASN A 35 27.39 -23.00 -21.52
N HIS A 36 26.78 -23.44 -22.62
CA HIS A 36 26.27 -24.81 -22.75
C HIS A 36 27.38 -25.85 -22.98
N LEU A 37 28.43 -25.47 -23.73
CA LEU A 37 29.57 -26.34 -24.02
C LEU A 37 30.61 -26.34 -22.88
N PHE A 38 30.81 -25.21 -22.20
CA PHE A 38 31.85 -24.96 -21.19
C PHE A 38 31.28 -24.22 -19.96
N PRO A 39 30.39 -24.83 -19.16
CA PRO A 39 29.66 -24.16 -18.08
C PRO A 39 30.57 -23.55 -16.99
N LEU A 40 31.74 -24.17 -16.74
CA LEU A 40 32.70 -23.73 -15.73
C LEU A 40 33.38 -22.39 -16.05
N THR A 41 33.26 -21.91 -17.29
CA THR A 41 33.74 -20.57 -17.68
C THR A 41 32.98 -19.43 -16.99
N SER A 42 31.79 -19.71 -16.43
CA SER A 42 31.02 -18.75 -15.63
C SER A 42 31.57 -18.56 -14.21
N LEU A 43 32.29 -19.56 -13.68
CA LEU A 43 32.93 -19.53 -12.36
C LEU A 43 34.37 -19.01 -12.46
N ASN A 44 35.09 -19.40 -13.52
CA ASN A 44 36.43 -18.92 -13.81
C ASN A 44 36.67 -18.91 -15.33
N LYS A 45 37.06 -17.74 -15.86
CA LYS A 45 37.25 -17.51 -17.30
C LYS A 45 38.26 -18.47 -17.96
N ASN A 46 39.13 -19.12 -17.19
CA ASN A 46 40.17 -20.02 -17.68
C ASN A 46 39.77 -21.50 -17.72
N LEU A 47 38.60 -21.90 -17.18
CA LEU A 47 38.16 -23.30 -17.17
C LEU A 47 37.37 -23.69 -18.44
N TYR A 48 38.07 -23.89 -19.55
CA TYR A 48 37.51 -24.38 -20.82
C TYR A 48 37.44 -25.92 -20.87
N ILE A 49 36.62 -26.53 -20.01
CA ILE A 49 36.40 -27.98 -20.01
C ILE A 49 35.10 -28.28 -20.78
N PRO A 50 35.15 -28.90 -21.97
CA PRO A 50 33.95 -29.21 -22.74
C PRO A 50 33.17 -30.31 -22.04
N MET A 51 31.93 -30.02 -21.63
CA MET A 51 31.03 -31.00 -21.01
C MET A 51 29.72 -31.09 -21.81
N PRO A 52 29.72 -31.68 -23.01
CA PRO A 52 28.47 -31.94 -23.74
C PRO A 52 27.56 -32.86 -22.89
N VAL A 53 26.25 -32.67 -22.97
CA VAL A 53 25.20 -33.36 -22.16
C VAL A 53 25.12 -32.89 -20.69
N LEU A 54 26.22 -32.83 -19.94
CA LEU A 54 26.24 -32.30 -18.55
C LEU A 54 26.19 -30.76 -18.47
N GLY A 55 26.73 -30.06 -19.47
CA GLY A 55 26.71 -28.60 -19.57
C GLY A 55 25.34 -28.00 -19.92
N SER A 56 24.39 -28.81 -20.38
CA SER A 56 22.96 -28.46 -20.47
C SER A 56 22.23 -28.62 -19.13
N VAL A 57 22.73 -29.48 -18.23
CA VAL A 57 22.14 -29.71 -16.90
C VAL A 57 22.39 -28.53 -15.97
N TYR A 58 23.51 -27.82 -16.06
CA TYR A 58 23.79 -26.66 -15.18
C TYR A 58 22.90 -25.42 -15.47
N PRO A 59 22.73 -24.93 -16.72
CA PRO A 59 21.72 -23.92 -17.08
C PRO A 59 20.28 -24.35 -16.79
N PHE A 60 19.97 -25.64 -16.95
CA PHE A 60 18.66 -26.21 -16.63
C PHE A 60 18.43 -26.33 -15.11
N LEU A 61 19.45 -26.70 -14.34
CA LEU A 61 19.42 -26.73 -12.88
C LEU A 61 19.38 -25.33 -12.29
N ARG A 62 20.02 -24.32 -12.88
CA ARG A 62 19.88 -22.92 -12.43
C ARG A 62 18.55 -22.30 -12.82
N SER A 63 17.93 -22.74 -13.92
CA SER A 63 16.56 -22.33 -14.25
C SER A 63 15.49 -23.04 -13.40
N THR A 64 15.83 -24.14 -12.71
CA THR A 64 14.92 -24.96 -11.88
C THR A 64 15.21 -24.95 -10.38
N LEU A 65 16.46 -24.77 -9.94
CA LEU A 65 16.91 -24.53 -8.56
C LEU A 65 16.89 -23.01 -8.34
N LEU A 66 15.86 -22.57 -7.64
CA LEU A 66 15.46 -21.18 -7.54
C LEU A 66 16.44 -20.42 -6.64
N SER A 67 17.48 -19.79 -7.21
CA SER A 67 18.16 -18.71 -6.52
C SER A 67 17.16 -17.56 -6.33
N PRO A 68 17.04 -16.96 -5.12
CA PRO A 68 16.17 -15.80 -4.89
C PRO A 68 16.47 -14.61 -5.83
N GLU A 69 17.67 -14.58 -6.43
CA GLU A 69 18.14 -13.52 -7.34
C GLU A 69 17.73 -13.72 -8.81
N ASP A 70 17.24 -14.90 -9.18
CA ASP A 70 16.88 -15.23 -10.57
C ASP A 70 15.39 -14.93 -10.83
N LEU A 71 15.07 -14.41 -12.03
CA LEU A 71 13.71 -13.96 -12.39
C LEU A 71 12.65 -15.07 -12.30
N ASN A 72 13.07 -16.33 -12.35
CA ASN A 72 12.17 -17.48 -12.30
C ASN A 72 11.72 -17.84 -10.87
N HIS A 73 12.36 -17.31 -9.83
CA HIS A 73 12.04 -17.55 -8.42
C HIS A 73 10.61 -17.07 -8.07
N PRO A 74 9.81 -17.83 -7.30
CA PRO A 74 8.44 -17.45 -6.95
C PRO A 74 8.32 -16.08 -6.29
N ALA A 75 9.17 -15.78 -5.31
CA ALA A 75 9.19 -14.46 -4.64
C ALA A 75 9.53 -13.31 -5.60
N TYR A 76 10.43 -13.54 -6.56
CA TYR A 76 10.78 -12.54 -7.57
C TYR A 76 9.60 -12.31 -8.53
N LYS A 77 8.97 -13.40 -8.99
CA LYS A 77 7.74 -13.32 -9.80
C LYS A 77 6.62 -12.59 -9.08
N GLU A 78 6.47 -12.80 -7.77
CA GLU A 78 5.50 -12.09 -6.95
C GLU A 78 5.82 -10.60 -6.81
N MET A 79 7.09 -10.24 -6.63
CA MET A 79 7.54 -8.84 -6.66
C MET A 79 7.23 -8.19 -8.02
N ILE A 80 7.63 -8.82 -9.14
CA ILE A 80 7.36 -8.34 -10.51
C ILE A 80 5.85 -8.17 -10.71
N LYS A 81 5.05 -9.16 -10.29
CA LYS A 81 3.58 -9.12 -10.40
C LYS A 81 2.98 -7.98 -9.59
N SER A 82 3.45 -7.76 -8.36
CA SER A 82 2.97 -6.70 -7.48
C SER A 82 3.31 -5.32 -8.03
N VAL A 83 4.54 -5.12 -8.50
CA VAL A 83 4.98 -3.88 -9.14
C VAL A 83 4.20 -3.63 -10.44
N ASN A 84 4.06 -4.63 -11.30
CA ASN A 84 3.30 -4.52 -12.54
C ASN A 84 1.80 -4.36 -12.32
N GLY A 85 1.26 -4.86 -11.22
CA GLY A 85 -0.14 -4.61 -10.84
C GLY A 85 -0.42 -3.13 -10.55
N VAL A 86 0.61 -2.38 -10.15
CA VAL A 86 0.52 -0.94 -9.87
C VAL A 86 0.89 -0.13 -11.11
N PHE A 87 2.11 -0.33 -11.64
CA PHE A 87 2.68 0.53 -12.68
C PHE A 87 2.51 -0.02 -14.09
N GLY A 88 2.17 -1.30 -14.26
CA GLY A 88 2.29 -2.01 -15.55
C GLY A 88 1.40 -1.47 -16.67
N ASP A 89 0.31 -0.77 -16.33
CA ASP A 89 -0.62 -0.16 -17.29
C ASP A 89 -0.38 1.34 -17.53
N TYR A 90 0.57 1.94 -16.80
CA TYR A 90 0.83 3.37 -16.87
C TYR A 90 1.87 3.71 -17.93
N LYS A 91 1.41 4.42 -18.96
CA LYS A 91 2.16 4.64 -20.20
C LYS A 91 3.47 5.41 -20.00
N ASN A 92 3.48 6.39 -19.09
CA ASN A 92 4.64 7.26 -18.85
C ASN A 92 5.63 6.71 -17.81
N VAL A 93 5.63 5.38 -17.57
CA VAL A 93 6.56 4.71 -16.64
C VAL A 93 7.69 3.98 -17.37
N THR A 94 8.93 4.19 -16.96
CA THR A 94 10.09 3.41 -17.42
C THR A 94 10.76 2.73 -16.22
N TYR A 95 11.04 1.44 -16.35
CA TYR A 95 11.77 0.68 -15.35
C TYR A 95 13.27 0.75 -15.61
N VAL A 96 14.07 1.01 -14.58
CA VAL A 96 15.54 1.08 -14.70
C VAL A 96 16.20 0.21 -13.63
N ALA A 97 17.20 -0.57 -14.02
CA ALA A 97 17.87 -1.50 -13.10
C ALA A 97 19.34 -1.75 -13.45
N GLY A 98 20.09 -2.41 -12.55
CA GLY A 98 21.54 -2.62 -12.68
C GLY A 98 22.09 -3.98 -12.24
N HIS A 99 21.26 -4.90 -11.73
CA HIS A 99 21.73 -6.21 -11.24
C HIS A 99 22.36 -7.09 -12.33
N GLU A 100 21.89 -6.94 -13.57
CA GLU A 100 22.42 -7.69 -14.71
C GLU A 100 23.65 -7.00 -15.29
N HIS A 101 24.74 -7.75 -15.43
CA HIS A 101 26.04 -7.26 -15.87
C HIS A 101 26.10 -6.95 -17.39
N GLY A 102 25.22 -6.10 -17.90
CA GLY A 102 25.12 -5.73 -19.31
C GLY A 102 24.28 -4.48 -19.52
N LEU A 103 24.33 -3.94 -20.74
CA LEU A 103 23.41 -2.87 -21.16
C LEU A 103 22.26 -3.48 -21.96
N GLN A 104 21.02 -3.17 -21.60
CA GLN A 104 19.84 -3.66 -22.34
C GLN A 104 18.76 -2.58 -22.44
N LEU A 105 18.04 -2.59 -23.55
CA LEU A 105 16.75 -1.92 -23.74
C LEU A 105 15.72 -2.97 -24.14
N ILE A 106 14.69 -3.16 -23.31
CA ILE A 106 13.65 -4.15 -23.52
C ILE A 106 12.30 -3.43 -23.56
N LYS A 107 11.53 -3.63 -24.63
CA LYS A 107 10.21 -3.03 -24.81
C LYS A 107 9.14 -4.10 -24.90
N SER A 108 8.47 -4.36 -23.78
CA SER A 108 7.26 -5.21 -23.73
C SER A 108 6.04 -4.35 -23.40
N LYS A 109 5.23 -4.74 -22.40
CA LYS A 109 4.18 -3.88 -21.84
C LYS A 109 4.77 -2.59 -21.25
N GLN A 110 5.96 -2.71 -20.63
CA GLN A 110 6.73 -1.57 -20.14
C GLN A 110 8.15 -1.55 -20.70
N LEU A 111 8.70 -0.35 -20.80
CA LEU A 111 10.09 -0.12 -21.17
C LEU A 111 10.98 -0.44 -19.97
N GLN A 112 11.92 -1.36 -20.13
CA GLN A 112 12.94 -1.70 -19.16
C GLN A 112 14.31 -1.32 -19.72
N ILE A 113 15.06 -0.56 -18.92
CA ILE A 113 16.46 -0.25 -19.13
C ILE A 113 17.26 -1.04 -18.10
N VAL A 114 18.34 -1.65 -18.57
CA VAL A 114 19.32 -2.32 -17.73
C VAL A 114 20.67 -1.64 -17.98
N SER A 115 21.24 -1.07 -16.93
CA SER A 115 22.51 -0.35 -16.93
C SER A 115 23.45 -0.93 -15.86
N GLY A 116 23.73 -2.23 -15.94
CA GLY A 116 24.54 -2.93 -14.93
C GLY A 116 25.97 -3.27 -15.33
N SER A 117 26.44 -2.78 -16.49
CA SER A 117 27.80 -3.05 -16.98
C SER A 117 28.89 -2.10 -16.43
N GLY A 118 28.64 -1.43 -15.30
CA GLY A 118 29.59 -0.45 -14.74
C GLY A 118 30.89 -1.06 -14.21
N SER A 119 30.90 -2.35 -13.84
CA SER A 119 32.09 -3.03 -13.28
C SER A 119 32.30 -4.45 -13.81
N LYS A 120 31.22 -5.17 -14.14
CA LYS A 120 31.24 -6.54 -14.66
C LYS A 120 30.45 -6.63 -15.94
N VAL A 121 30.81 -7.60 -16.78
CA VAL A 121 30.12 -7.91 -18.04
C VAL A 121 29.77 -9.38 -18.05
N SER A 122 28.55 -9.72 -18.47
CA SER A 122 28.08 -11.08 -18.71
C SER A 122 27.35 -11.15 -20.06
N PRO A 123 27.31 -12.32 -20.71
CA PRO A 123 26.60 -12.47 -21.98
C PRO A 123 25.11 -12.15 -21.84
N ASN A 124 24.57 -11.34 -22.74
CA ASN A 124 23.13 -11.09 -22.89
C ASN A 124 22.66 -11.45 -24.31
N LYS A 125 21.40 -11.87 -24.48
CA LYS A 125 20.89 -12.30 -25.79
C LYS A 125 19.94 -11.25 -26.36
N GLN A 126 19.91 -11.12 -27.69
CA GLN A 126 18.79 -10.49 -28.38
C GLN A 126 17.52 -11.36 -28.22
N GLY A 127 16.69 -10.99 -27.25
CA GLY A 127 15.38 -11.63 -27.04
C GLY A 127 14.27 -10.99 -27.86
N LYS A 128 13.07 -11.59 -27.84
CA LYS A 128 11.90 -11.16 -28.63
C LYS A 128 11.55 -9.67 -28.48
N ASN A 129 11.68 -9.14 -27.27
CA ASN A 129 11.34 -7.75 -26.95
C ASN A 129 12.59 -6.86 -26.78
N SER A 130 13.79 -7.38 -27.07
CA SER A 130 15.04 -6.62 -26.96
C SER A 130 15.17 -5.68 -28.15
N LEU A 131 15.21 -4.38 -27.86
CA LEU A 131 15.51 -3.35 -28.86
C LEU A 131 17.01 -3.07 -28.96
N PHE A 132 17.73 -3.26 -27.84
CA PHE A 132 19.17 -3.11 -27.76
C PHE A 132 19.73 -4.03 -26.68
N HIS A 133 20.93 -4.56 -26.92
CA HIS A 133 21.73 -5.23 -25.92
C HIS A 133 23.22 -5.02 -26.25
N GLU A 134 24.05 -4.89 -25.22
CA GLU A 134 25.50 -4.71 -25.39
C GLU A 134 26.23 -5.38 -24.22
N MET A 135 27.35 -6.02 -24.54
CA MET A 135 28.22 -6.78 -23.65
C MET A 135 29.54 -6.04 -23.42
N GLN A 136 29.51 -4.71 -23.40
CA GLN A 136 30.65 -3.87 -23.07
C GLN A 136 30.34 -3.04 -21.83
N GLN A 137 31.40 -2.66 -21.11
CA GLN A 137 31.24 -1.77 -19.98
C GLN A 137 30.79 -0.39 -20.47
N GLY A 138 29.87 0.21 -19.72
CA GLY A 138 29.24 1.43 -20.14
C GLY A 138 28.13 1.89 -19.22
N TYR A 139 27.33 2.84 -19.69
CA TYR A 139 26.24 3.44 -18.94
C TYR A 139 25.13 3.96 -19.87
N VAL A 140 24.01 4.33 -19.27
CA VAL A 140 22.86 4.92 -19.96
C VAL A 140 22.61 6.32 -19.43
N VAL A 141 22.47 7.29 -20.33
CA VAL A 141 22.00 8.65 -20.02
C VAL A 141 20.52 8.73 -20.32
N ALA A 142 19.75 9.29 -19.39
CA ALA A 142 18.31 9.51 -19.54
C ALA A 142 18.02 11.01 -19.49
N ASP A 143 17.70 11.60 -20.65
CA ASP A 143 17.32 13.01 -20.77
C ASP A 143 15.80 13.15 -20.83
N GLN A 144 15.23 14.01 -19.99
CA GLN A 144 13.86 14.50 -20.18
C GLN A 144 13.89 15.70 -21.12
N LEU A 145 13.30 15.55 -22.30
CA LEU A 145 13.19 16.62 -23.29
C LEU A 145 12.10 17.63 -22.89
N THR A 146 12.11 18.80 -23.50
CA THR A 146 11.16 19.89 -23.20
C THR A 146 9.69 19.54 -23.44
N ASN A 147 9.42 18.53 -24.29
CA ASN A 147 8.09 17.98 -24.54
C ASN A 147 7.74 16.78 -23.64
N ASN A 148 8.51 16.55 -22.57
CA ASN A 148 8.44 15.40 -21.66
C ASN A 148 8.80 14.04 -22.27
N ASP A 149 9.20 13.97 -23.54
CA ASP A 149 9.76 12.74 -24.09
C ASP A 149 11.02 12.35 -23.32
N MET A 150 11.23 11.05 -23.11
CA MET A 150 12.44 10.54 -22.49
C MET A 150 13.38 9.98 -23.55
N ARG A 151 14.56 10.58 -23.69
CA ARG A 151 15.64 10.07 -24.54
C ARG A 151 16.62 9.28 -23.70
N TYR A 152 16.87 8.05 -24.11
CA TYR A 152 17.82 7.15 -23.49
C TYR A 152 18.98 6.88 -24.43
N GLU A 153 20.19 7.30 -24.06
CA GLU A 153 21.40 7.13 -24.85
C GLU A 153 22.37 6.16 -24.16
N TYR A 154 22.83 5.17 -24.90
CA TYR A 154 23.72 4.14 -24.39
C TYR A 154 25.14 4.44 -24.81
N TYR A 155 26.06 4.43 -23.85
CA TYR A 155 27.48 4.67 -24.05
C TYR A 155 28.28 3.46 -23.62
N VAL A 156 29.33 3.12 -24.38
CA VAL A 156 30.34 2.14 -24.01
C VAL A 156 31.68 2.83 -23.84
N TYR A 157 32.51 2.30 -22.95
CA TYR A 157 33.91 2.72 -22.85
C TYR A 157 34.68 2.18 -24.06
N ALA A 158 35.45 3.06 -24.69
CA ALA A 158 36.37 2.74 -25.79
C ALA A 158 37.80 3.15 -25.40
N ASP A 159 38.80 2.73 -26.17
CA ASP A 159 40.22 3.01 -25.89
C ASP A 159 40.51 4.50 -25.70
N THR A 160 39.73 5.37 -26.35
CA THR A 160 39.82 6.82 -26.23
C THR A 160 38.44 7.43 -25.93
N GLY A 161 37.96 7.24 -24.71
CA GLY A 161 36.78 7.91 -24.17
C GLY A 161 35.50 7.07 -24.18
N VAL A 162 34.36 7.71 -24.45
CA VAL A 162 33.04 7.08 -24.45
C VAL A 162 32.39 7.21 -25.82
N LYS A 163 31.84 6.11 -26.33
CA LYS A 163 31.16 6.08 -27.62
C LYS A 163 29.67 5.82 -27.41
N ARG A 164 28.82 6.69 -27.96
CA ARG A 164 27.38 6.41 -28.03
C ARG A 164 27.14 5.28 -29.03
N VAL A 165 26.54 4.20 -28.57
CA VAL A 165 26.26 3.00 -29.37
C VAL A 165 24.78 2.84 -29.72
N TYR A 166 23.89 3.50 -28.97
CA TYR A 166 22.45 3.43 -29.23
C TYR A 166 21.72 4.64 -28.65
N SER A 167 20.55 4.96 -29.22
CA SER A 167 19.66 6.00 -28.73
C SER A 167 18.21 5.58 -28.95
N TYR A 168 17.36 5.78 -27.96
CA TYR A 168 15.93 5.50 -28.02
C TYR A 168 15.14 6.62 -27.36
N THR A 169 14.13 7.14 -28.06
CA THR A 169 13.22 8.16 -27.49
C THR A 169 11.87 7.54 -27.22
N LYS A 170 11.47 7.50 -25.95
CA LYS A 170 10.11 7.17 -25.53
C LYS A 170 9.26 8.43 -25.57
N LYS A 171 8.19 8.40 -26.38
CA LYS A 171 7.23 9.49 -26.45
C LYS A 171 6.41 9.61 -25.17
N TYR A 172 6.21 10.83 -24.68
CA TYR A 172 5.28 11.11 -23.60
C TYR A 172 3.86 11.00 -24.12
N GLU A 173 3.03 10.23 -23.41
CA GLU A 173 1.61 10.11 -23.73
C GLU A 173 0.81 10.99 -22.79
N VAL A 174 0.18 12.02 -23.33
CA VAL A 174 -0.74 12.86 -22.57
C VAL A 174 -1.89 11.98 -22.08
N LEU A 175 -1.94 11.76 -20.77
CA LEU A 175 -3.07 11.08 -20.17
C LEU A 175 -4.25 12.05 -20.21
N THR A 176 -5.25 11.76 -21.03
CA THR A 176 -6.51 12.49 -20.99
C THR A 176 -7.09 12.29 -19.60
N VAL A 177 -7.07 13.35 -18.78
CA VAL A 177 -7.88 13.38 -17.57
C VAL A 177 -9.30 13.22 -18.07
N LYS A 178 -9.92 12.06 -17.86
CA LYS A 178 -11.35 11.90 -18.16
C LYS A 178 -12.04 13.05 -17.45
N GLU A 179 -12.68 13.95 -18.20
CA GLU A 179 -13.60 14.90 -17.63
C GLU A 179 -14.53 14.08 -16.75
N ARG A 180 -14.48 14.36 -15.45
CA ARG A 180 -15.38 13.69 -14.53
C ARG A 180 -16.76 14.10 -14.94
N ASN A 181 -17.62 13.14 -15.22
CA ASN A 181 -19.05 13.36 -15.13
C ASN A 181 -19.29 13.88 -13.71
N ARG A 182 -19.42 15.20 -13.56
CA ARG A 182 -19.59 15.84 -12.26
C ARG A 182 -20.93 15.36 -11.73
N LEU A 183 -20.87 14.43 -10.78
CA LEU A 183 -22.06 13.98 -10.10
C LEU A 183 -22.65 15.20 -9.39
N LYS A 184 -23.97 15.37 -9.49
CA LYS A 184 -24.63 16.53 -8.87
C LYS A 184 -24.50 16.43 -7.35
N PRO A 185 -24.07 17.49 -6.65
CA PRO A 185 -24.07 17.51 -5.20
C PRO A 185 -25.46 17.22 -4.63
N ILE A 186 -25.51 16.52 -3.50
CA ILE A 186 -26.76 16.18 -2.82
C ILE A 186 -27.21 17.41 -2.02
N SER A 187 -28.43 17.89 -2.30
CA SER A 187 -29.00 19.08 -1.65
C SER A 187 -29.65 18.81 -0.29
N ALA A 188 -30.08 17.57 -0.01
CA ALA A 188 -30.67 17.21 1.27
C ALA A 188 -29.63 17.16 2.40
N ASP A 189 -30.00 17.55 3.62
CA ASP A 189 -29.09 17.55 4.78
C ASP A 189 -28.82 16.16 5.34
N SER A 190 -29.66 15.19 5.02
CA SER A 190 -29.54 13.81 5.46
C SER A 190 -30.19 12.88 4.46
N ILE A 191 -29.76 11.62 4.50
CA ILE A 191 -30.36 10.53 3.72
C ILE A 191 -30.55 9.30 4.59
N VAL A 192 -31.42 8.39 4.15
CA VAL A 192 -31.59 7.08 4.78
C VAL A 192 -30.80 6.05 3.98
N VAL A 193 -29.90 5.34 4.67
CA VAL A 193 -29.04 4.31 4.07
C VAL A 193 -29.21 2.99 4.78
N ARG A 194 -28.76 1.91 4.14
CA ARG A 194 -28.38 0.66 4.78
C ARG A 194 -26.92 0.44 4.45
N VAL A 195 -26.08 0.12 5.43
CA VAL A 195 -24.63 0.09 5.25
C VAL A 195 -24.23 -1.06 4.32
N LYS A 196 -24.69 -2.27 4.64
CA LYS A 196 -24.43 -3.48 3.87
C LYS A 196 -25.53 -4.52 4.11
N PRO A 197 -26.75 -4.32 3.60
CA PRO A 197 -27.88 -5.22 3.87
C PRO A 197 -27.65 -6.66 3.40
N GLU A 198 -26.70 -6.89 2.50
CA GLU A 198 -26.30 -8.23 2.05
C GLU A 198 -25.77 -9.08 3.20
N TYR A 199 -25.18 -8.49 4.24
CA TYR A 199 -24.70 -9.24 5.41
C TYR A 199 -25.82 -9.94 6.20
N ASP A 200 -27.03 -9.40 6.18
CA ASP A 200 -28.19 -10.02 6.85
C ASP A 200 -28.94 -10.99 5.92
N SER A 201 -28.60 -11.02 4.64
CA SER A 201 -29.27 -11.84 3.61
C SER A 201 -28.73 -13.27 3.56
N VAL A 202 -28.59 -13.90 4.73
CA VAL A 202 -27.97 -15.22 4.92
C VAL A 202 -28.87 -16.18 5.72
N GLY A 203 -28.75 -17.48 5.45
CA GLY A 203 -29.56 -18.53 6.08
C GLY A 203 -29.15 -18.85 7.53
N ARG A 204 -29.99 -19.60 8.23
CA ARG A 204 -29.76 -19.99 9.65
C ARG A 204 -28.47 -20.78 9.87
N PHE A 205 -28.11 -21.66 8.93
CA PHE A 205 -26.85 -22.43 9.01
C PHE A 205 -25.61 -21.53 8.89
N HIS A 206 -25.66 -20.53 7.99
CA HIS A 206 -24.58 -19.54 7.84
C HIS A 206 -24.37 -18.74 9.13
N ARG A 207 -25.46 -18.25 9.73
CA ARG A 207 -25.43 -17.54 11.03
C ARG A 207 -24.92 -18.41 12.17
N TRP A 208 -25.29 -19.70 12.20
CA TRP A 208 -24.73 -20.63 13.18
C TRP A 208 -23.22 -20.84 13.03
N LEU A 209 -22.73 -20.87 11.79
CA LEU A 209 -21.32 -21.10 11.50
C LEU A 209 -20.46 -19.85 11.69
N PHE A 210 -20.93 -18.70 11.18
CA PHE A 210 -20.19 -17.44 11.08
C PHE A 210 -20.65 -16.34 12.03
N GLY A 211 -21.70 -16.57 12.82
CA GLY A 211 -22.22 -15.64 13.81
C GLY A 211 -23.38 -14.78 13.31
N GLU A 212 -24.23 -14.34 14.25
CA GLU A 212 -25.19 -13.27 14.03
C GLU A 212 -24.48 -11.92 13.92
N ASN A 213 -23.42 -11.72 14.73
CA ASN A 213 -22.61 -10.51 14.75
C ASN A 213 -23.47 -9.22 14.73
N PHE A 214 -23.07 -8.19 13.98
CA PHE A 214 -23.83 -6.94 13.78
C PHE A 214 -24.61 -6.90 12.46
N ARG A 215 -25.00 -8.05 11.89
CA ARG A 215 -25.62 -8.12 10.56
C ARG A 215 -26.90 -7.29 10.47
N LYS A 216 -27.71 -7.28 11.54
CA LYS A 216 -28.95 -6.50 11.62
C LYS A 216 -28.68 -5.00 11.59
N GLU A 217 -27.62 -4.55 12.26
CA GLU A 217 -27.19 -3.16 12.32
C GLU A 217 -26.69 -2.70 10.93
N TYR A 218 -25.96 -3.55 10.19
CA TYR A 218 -25.60 -3.28 8.80
C TYR A 218 -26.81 -3.18 7.86
N ALA A 219 -27.86 -3.96 8.14
CA ALA A 219 -29.09 -3.94 7.36
C ALA A 219 -30.08 -2.86 7.81
N ALA A 220 -29.93 -2.27 9.00
CA ALA A 220 -30.89 -1.31 9.54
C ALA A 220 -30.98 -0.04 8.67
N LYS A 221 -32.23 0.44 8.45
CA LYS A 221 -32.45 1.75 7.83
C LYS A 221 -31.99 2.83 8.79
N THR A 222 -30.91 3.52 8.44
CA THR A 222 -30.29 4.51 9.31
C THR A 222 -30.26 5.86 8.62
N LYS A 223 -30.75 6.90 9.30
CA LYS A 223 -30.68 8.28 8.82
C LYS A 223 -29.31 8.86 9.18
N VAL A 224 -28.56 9.29 8.17
CA VAL A 224 -27.20 9.84 8.33
C VAL A 224 -27.11 11.22 7.69
N PRO A 225 -26.28 12.13 8.21
CA PRO A 225 -26.05 13.43 7.60
C PRO A 225 -25.37 13.28 6.23
N VAL A 226 -25.60 14.25 5.34
CA VAL A 226 -24.84 14.38 4.09
C VAL A 226 -23.58 15.22 4.36
N LEU A 227 -22.42 14.63 4.08
CA LEU A 227 -21.12 15.29 4.22
C LEU A 227 -20.77 15.99 2.90
N ARG A 228 -20.70 17.32 2.94
CA ARG A 228 -20.20 18.17 1.85
C ARG A 228 -18.84 18.68 2.27
N ILE A 229 -17.79 18.08 1.72
CA ILE A 229 -16.41 18.30 2.15
C ILE A 229 -16.02 19.78 2.06
N SER A 230 -16.45 20.47 1.01
CA SER A 230 -16.25 21.92 0.82
C SER A 230 -16.97 22.83 1.83
N GLN A 231 -17.90 22.31 2.63
CA GLN A 231 -18.67 23.09 3.61
C GLN A 231 -18.24 22.81 5.06
N ILE A 232 -17.52 21.71 5.30
CA ILE A 232 -17.09 21.31 6.64
C ILE A 232 -15.80 22.05 7.00
N ALA A 233 -15.66 22.44 8.28
CA ALA A 233 -14.47 23.08 8.84
C ALA A 233 -13.94 24.29 8.03
N GLY A 234 -14.84 25.02 7.37
CA GLY A 234 -14.48 26.18 6.56
C GLY A 234 -13.88 25.84 5.19
N GLY A 235 -14.07 24.60 4.71
CA GLY A 235 -13.71 24.14 3.38
C GLY A 235 -12.59 23.12 3.38
N LEU A 236 -12.89 21.89 3.83
CA LEU A 236 -11.91 20.79 3.75
C LEU A 236 -11.53 20.53 2.30
N LYS A 237 -10.26 20.21 2.07
CA LYS A 237 -9.72 19.82 0.76
C LYS A 237 -8.98 18.50 0.87
N ALA A 238 -9.21 17.61 -0.08
CA ALA A 238 -8.49 16.35 -0.15
C ALA A 238 -7.02 16.55 -0.52
N THR A 239 -6.12 15.94 0.28
CA THR A 239 -4.67 16.11 0.13
C THR A 239 -3.96 14.81 -0.23
N GLN A 240 -4.37 13.71 0.38
CA GLN A 240 -3.67 12.43 0.23
C GLN A 240 -4.59 11.27 0.56
N ARG A 241 -4.68 10.27 -0.33
CA ARG A 241 -5.25 8.99 0.05
C ARG A 241 -4.34 8.29 1.06
N GLY A 242 -4.90 7.88 2.19
CA GLY A 242 -4.21 7.04 3.18
C GLY A 242 -4.87 5.67 3.30
N GLY A 243 -4.50 4.95 4.36
CA GLY A 243 -5.23 3.79 4.85
C GLY A 243 -4.46 2.47 4.78
N GLY A 244 -4.61 1.67 5.85
CA GLY A 244 -4.13 0.30 5.93
C GLY A 244 -5.00 -0.69 5.17
N ASN A 245 -4.75 -1.99 5.39
CA ASN A 245 -5.23 -3.08 4.54
C ASN A 245 -6.75 -3.37 4.58
N GLN A 246 -7.60 -2.54 5.19
CA GLN A 246 -9.03 -2.84 5.42
C GLN A 246 -10.01 -1.74 4.98
N SER A 247 -9.65 -0.45 5.06
CA SER A 247 -10.56 0.66 4.76
C SER A 247 -9.95 1.63 3.78
N ARG A 248 -10.76 2.25 2.91
CA ARG A 248 -10.28 3.35 2.07
C ARG A 248 -10.25 4.60 2.93
N SER A 249 -9.08 5.22 3.09
CA SER A 249 -8.93 6.43 3.91
C SER A 249 -8.43 7.60 3.06
N LEU A 250 -8.82 8.81 3.43
CA LEU A 250 -8.46 10.05 2.75
C LEU A 250 -8.12 11.10 3.78
N ARG A 251 -6.94 11.69 3.66
CA ARG A 251 -6.54 12.87 4.42
C ARG A 251 -7.16 14.09 3.77
N LEU A 252 -7.73 14.92 4.63
CA LEU A 252 -8.31 16.20 4.30
C LEU A 252 -7.62 17.26 5.15
N GLU A 253 -7.56 18.49 4.64
CA GLU A 253 -6.97 19.62 5.36
C GLU A 253 -7.93 20.81 5.25
N ASP A 254 -8.09 21.55 6.35
CA ASP A 254 -8.79 22.83 6.32
C ASP A 254 -7.87 23.97 5.85
N LYS A 255 -8.44 25.15 5.67
CA LYS A 255 -7.72 26.37 5.28
C LYS A 255 -6.66 26.85 6.29
N ASN A 256 -6.66 26.34 7.52
CA ASN A 256 -5.72 26.68 8.59
C ASN A 256 -4.66 25.58 8.80
N GLY A 257 -4.66 24.53 7.98
CA GLY A 257 -3.73 23.41 8.10
C GLY A 257 -4.16 22.32 9.10
N LYS A 258 -5.38 22.38 9.64
CA LYS A 258 -5.89 21.33 10.53
C LYS A 258 -6.25 20.10 9.68
N GLU A 259 -5.67 18.96 10.04
CA GLU A 259 -5.87 17.71 9.34
C GLU A 259 -7.08 16.92 9.86
N TYR A 260 -7.79 16.30 8.92
CA TYR A 260 -8.92 15.41 9.12
C TYR A 260 -8.70 14.11 8.35
N VAL A 261 -9.37 13.04 8.77
CA VAL A 261 -9.40 11.76 8.06
C VAL A 261 -10.84 11.41 7.72
N LEU A 262 -11.07 11.06 6.46
CA LEU A 262 -12.31 10.49 5.94
C LEU A 262 -12.07 9.01 5.62
N ARG A 263 -12.80 8.10 6.26
CA ARG A 263 -12.62 6.64 6.16
C ARG A 263 -13.93 5.96 5.76
N SER A 264 -13.88 5.02 4.82
CA SER A 264 -15.07 4.20 4.49
C SER A 264 -15.53 3.39 5.70
N VAL A 265 -16.84 3.42 5.98
CA VAL A 265 -17.44 2.53 7.00
C VAL A 265 -17.44 1.09 6.50
N GLU A 266 -17.77 0.89 5.22
CA GLU A 266 -17.58 -0.40 4.55
C GLU A 266 -16.08 -0.75 4.48
N LYS A 267 -15.77 -2.01 4.81
CA LYS A 267 -14.42 -2.57 4.78
C LYS A 267 -14.19 -3.37 3.50
N TYR A 268 -12.96 -3.29 2.97
CA TYR A 268 -12.50 -3.95 1.75
C TYR A 268 -11.27 -4.80 2.06
N PRO A 269 -11.45 -5.95 2.73
CA PRO A 269 -10.34 -6.73 3.26
C PRO A 269 -9.62 -7.58 2.22
N GLU A 270 -10.06 -7.56 0.95
CA GLU A 270 -9.50 -8.41 -0.12
C GLU A 270 -8.02 -8.14 -0.37
N VAL A 271 -7.54 -6.95 -0.03
CA VAL A 271 -6.12 -6.60 -0.14
C VAL A 271 -5.24 -7.41 0.82
N LEU A 272 -5.79 -7.91 1.93
CA LEU A 272 -5.08 -8.84 2.85
C LEU A 272 -4.89 -10.24 2.26
N LEU A 273 -5.71 -10.64 1.29
CA LEU A 273 -5.60 -11.97 0.72
C LEU A 273 -4.43 -12.04 -0.27
N PRO A 274 -3.62 -13.11 -0.23
CA PRO A 274 -2.71 -13.44 -1.32
C PRO A 274 -3.46 -13.48 -2.65
N ALA A 275 -2.83 -13.08 -3.75
CA ALA A 275 -3.50 -12.95 -5.05
C ALA A 275 -4.23 -14.24 -5.51
N GLY A 276 -3.70 -15.42 -5.16
CA GLY A 276 -4.34 -16.71 -5.47
C GLY A 276 -5.61 -17.01 -4.67
N LEU A 277 -5.82 -16.34 -3.53
CA LEU A 277 -7.00 -16.49 -2.67
C LEU A 277 -8.05 -15.40 -2.88
N ARG A 278 -7.71 -14.32 -3.60
CA ARG A 278 -8.65 -13.21 -3.87
C ARG A 278 -9.82 -13.61 -4.76
N GLU A 279 -9.68 -14.67 -5.55
CA GLU A 279 -10.73 -15.20 -6.43
C GLU A 279 -11.37 -16.49 -5.87
N THR A 280 -11.14 -16.81 -4.60
CA THR A 280 -11.70 -18.01 -3.94
C THR A 280 -12.72 -17.64 -2.88
N PHE A 281 -13.40 -18.66 -2.32
CA PHE A 281 -14.33 -18.50 -1.20
C PHE A 281 -13.68 -17.88 0.07
N ALA A 282 -12.35 -17.84 0.16
CA ALA A 282 -11.65 -17.18 1.25
C ALA A 282 -11.95 -15.67 1.30
N LYS A 283 -12.15 -15.04 0.13
CA LYS A 283 -12.61 -13.64 0.02
C LYS A 283 -13.96 -13.44 0.68
N ASP A 284 -14.90 -14.34 0.41
CA ASP A 284 -16.26 -14.22 0.95
C ASP A 284 -16.27 -14.44 2.46
N ILE A 285 -15.46 -15.36 2.98
CA ILE A 285 -15.31 -15.57 4.43
C ILE A 285 -14.75 -14.33 5.12
N ILE A 286 -13.66 -13.74 4.60
CA ILE A 286 -13.05 -12.56 5.25
C ILE A 286 -13.98 -11.34 5.17
N LYS A 287 -14.69 -11.15 4.05
CA LYS A 287 -15.71 -10.11 3.92
C LYS A 287 -16.86 -10.30 4.91
N ASP A 288 -17.32 -11.53 5.06
CA ASP A 288 -18.40 -11.88 5.97
C ASP A 288 -17.99 -11.64 7.44
N ASN A 289 -16.72 -11.88 7.77
CA ASN A 289 -16.17 -11.60 9.09
C ASN A 289 -16.17 -10.11 9.46
N MET A 290 -16.27 -9.19 8.49
CA MET A 290 -16.41 -7.76 8.78
C MET A 290 -17.75 -7.42 9.45
N SER A 291 -18.74 -8.31 9.36
CA SER A 291 -19.99 -8.18 10.12
C SER A 291 -19.79 -8.20 11.64
N ALA A 292 -18.64 -8.69 12.13
CA ALA A 292 -18.23 -8.68 13.54
C ALA A 292 -17.89 -7.29 14.09
N GLN A 293 -17.69 -6.29 13.24
CA GLN A 293 -17.44 -4.90 13.65
C GLN A 293 -18.72 -4.07 13.56
N HIS A 294 -19.09 -3.38 14.64
CA HIS A 294 -20.27 -2.53 14.61
C HIS A 294 -20.06 -1.32 13.68
N PRO A 295 -20.96 -1.04 12.72
CA PRO A 295 -20.75 0.01 11.71
C PRO A 295 -20.75 1.45 12.22
N PHE A 296 -20.97 1.67 13.52
CA PHE A 296 -21.17 2.98 14.14
C PHE A 296 -20.53 3.09 15.54
N SER A 297 -19.75 2.09 15.98
CA SER A 297 -19.20 2.04 17.35
C SER A 297 -18.34 3.24 17.69
N ALA A 298 -17.59 3.77 16.72
CA ALA A 298 -16.74 4.94 16.91
C ALA A 298 -17.50 6.17 17.44
N LEU A 299 -18.81 6.29 17.18
CA LEU A 299 -19.63 7.42 17.66
C LEU A 299 -19.91 7.37 19.16
N VAL A 300 -19.76 6.21 19.81
CA VAL A 300 -20.01 6.04 21.26
C VAL A 300 -18.80 6.48 22.08
N VAL A 301 -17.60 6.39 21.51
CA VAL A 301 -16.33 6.56 22.22
C VAL A 301 -16.12 7.97 22.79
N PRO A 302 -16.45 9.08 22.08
CA PRO A 302 -16.23 10.42 22.61
C PRO A 302 -16.87 10.66 23.98
N GLU A 303 -18.12 10.22 24.17
CA GLU A 303 -18.83 10.43 25.45
C GLU A 303 -18.19 9.63 26.60
N LEU A 304 -17.78 8.40 26.33
CA LEU A 304 -17.10 7.55 27.32
C LEU A 304 -15.68 8.04 27.62
N ALA A 305 -14.94 8.46 26.60
CA ALA A 305 -13.62 9.03 26.75
C ALA A 305 -13.65 10.34 27.54
N LYS A 306 -14.63 11.21 27.26
CA LYS A 306 -14.88 12.44 28.02
C LYS A 306 -15.18 12.15 29.49
N ALA A 307 -16.06 11.19 29.77
CA ALA A 307 -16.36 10.77 31.15
C ALA A 307 -15.13 10.20 31.87
N GLY A 308 -14.27 9.47 31.15
CA GLY A 308 -12.99 8.98 31.66
C GLY A 308 -11.89 10.05 31.76
N GLY A 309 -12.04 11.22 31.13
CA GLY A 309 -10.94 12.18 30.99
C GLY A 309 -9.78 11.60 30.17
N VAL A 310 -10.11 10.96 29.04
CA VAL A 310 -9.20 10.46 28.01
C VAL A 310 -9.39 11.32 26.76
N TYR A 311 -8.29 11.72 26.10
CA TYR A 311 -8.39 12.46 24.84
C TYR A 311 -9.09 11.63 23.75
N HIS A 312 -9.83 12.30 22.88
CA HIS A 312 -10.59 11.66 21.79
C HIS A 312 -10.76 12.61 20.60
N SER A 313 -11.08 12.04 19.43
CA SER A 313 -11.60 12.77 18.27
C SER A 313 -13.12 12.97 18.39
N ASN A 314 -13.70 13.73 17.45
CA ASN A 314 -15.13 13.95 17.33
C ASN A 314 -15.63 13.36 15.99
N PRO A 315 -15.78 12.03 15.90
CA PRO A 315 -16.17 11.37 14.66
C PRO A 315 -17.62 11.70 14.27
N ILE A 316 -17.83 11.90 12.97
CA ILE A 316 -19.14 12.02 12.34
C ILE A 316 -19.23 10.95 11.27
N ILE A 317 -20.28 10.13 11.28
CA ILE A 317 -20.55 9.18 10.20
C ILE A 317 -21.65 9.77 9.31
N GLY A 318 -21.37 9.88 8.01
CA GLY A 318 -22.29 10.49 7.06
C GLY A 318 -22.05 10.05 5.62
N TRP A 319 -23.02 10.36 4.76
CA TRP A 319 -22.97 10.06 3.35
C TRP A 319 -22.24 11.15 2.58
N VAL A 320 -21.16 10.81 1.90
CA VAL A 320 -20.33 11.79 1.20
C VAL A 320 -21.04 12.22 -0.09
N SER A 321 -21.41 13.49 -0.17
CA SER A 321 -21.89 14.10 -1.42
C SER A 321 -20.74 14.18 -2.43
N PRO A 322 -21.02 14.04 -3.74
CA PRO A 322 -20.15 14.59 -4.76
C PRO A 322 -19.76 16.04 -4.44
N ASP A 323 -18.47 16.34 -4.54
CA ASP A 323 -17.88 17.61 -4.11
C ASP A 323 -16.52 17.82 -4.81
N ASP A 324 -16.31 18.99 -5.41
CA ASP A 324 -15.07 19.33 -6.14
C ASP A 324 -13.83 19.28 -5.23
N ASN A 325 -13.98 19.53 -3.92
CA ASN A 325 -12.87 19.47 -2.97
C ASN A 325 -12.39 18.04 -2.67
N LEU A 326 -13.13 17.01 -3.09
CA LEU A 326 -12.62 15.63 -3.12
C LEU A 326 -11.53 15.43 -4.17
N GLY A 327 -11.39 16.36 -5.12
CA GLY A 327 -10.36 16.34 -6.15
C GLY A 327 -10.33 14.97 -6.83
N GLU A 328 -9.15 14.40 -7.03
CA GLU A 328 -9.01 13.11 -7.70
C GLU A 328 -9.62 11.90 -6.95
N TYR A 329 -10.06 12.07 -5.71
CA TYR A 329 -10.54 10.97 -4.86
C TYR A 329 -12.07 10.81 -4.90
N GLU A 330 -12.81 11.73 -5.53
CA GLU A 330 -14.28 11.71 -5.60
C GLU A 330 -14.84 10.35 -6.03
N SER A 331 -14.29 9.71 -7.07
CA SER A 331 -14.79 8.42 -7.58
C SER A 331 -14.73 7.28 -6.56
N VAL A 332 -13.93 7.44 -5.50
CA VAL A 332 -13.76 6.45 -4.44
C VAL A 332 -14.67 6.73 -3.25
N PHE A 333 -14.91 8.00 -2.94
CA PHE A 333 -15.58 8.43 -1.71
C PHE A 333 -16.99 9.00 -1.93
N ALA A 334 -17.26 9.66 -3.05
CA ALA A 334 -18.58 10.20 -3.33
C ALA A 334 -19.62 9.08 -3.41
N ASN A 335 -20.80 9.34 -2.84
CA ASN A 335 -21.87 8.36 -2.69
C ASN A 335 -21.46 7.11 -1.90
N THR A 336 -20.65 7.30 -0.86
CA THR A 336 -20.34 6.24 0.10
C THR A 336 -20.56 6.72 1.53
N LEU A 337 -20.78 5.78 2.45
CA LEU A 337 -20.86 6.07 3.87
C LEU A 337 -19.44 6.11 4.45
N CYS A 338 -19.08 7.25 5.06
CA CYS A 338 -17.76 7.46 5.63
C CYS A 338 -17.84 8.04 7.04
N LEU A 339 -16.82 7.73 7.83
CA LEU A 339 -16.49 8.38 9.09
C LEU A 339 -15.52 9.53 8.80
N LEU A 340 -15.83 10.73 9.27
CA LEU A 340 -14.96 11.90 9.27
C LEU A 340 -14.56 12.25 10.70
N GLU A 341 -13.27 12.41 10.96
CA GLU A 341 -12.76 12.78 12.29
C GLU A 341 -11.48 13.62 12.19
N GLU A 342 -11.15 14.36 13.26
CA GLU A 342 -9.86 15.04 13.34
C GLU A 342 -8.71 14.03 13.36
N ARG A 343 -7.68 14.28 12.55
CA ARG A 343 -6.47 13.44 12.56
C ARG A 343 -5.65 13.65 13.83
N GLU A 344 -5.62 14.89 14.31
CA GLU A 344 -4.85 15.34 15.47
C GLU A 344 -5.76 16.20 16.37
N PRO A 345 -6.62 15.60 17.22
CA PRO A 345 -7.66 16.33 17.95
C PRO A 345 -7.11 17.33 18.97
N VAL A 346 -5.85 17.17 19.40
CA VAL A 346 -5.16 18.06 20.34
C VAL A 346 -4.06 18.91 19.68
N GLY A 347 -4.09 19.03 18.35
CA GLY A 347 -3.08 19.73 17.57
C GLY A 347 -1.76 18.97 17.51
N GLU A 348 -0.64 19.70 17.46
CA GLU A 348 0.70 19.11 17.32
C GLU A 348 0.98 18.03 18.37
N SER A 349 1.47 16.89 17.89
CA SER A 349 1.71 15.66 18.63
C SER A 349 2.84 14.86 17.96
N ASP A 350 3.36 13.85 18.66
CA ASP A 350 4.35 12.91 18.14
C ASP A 350 3.74 11.53 17.82
N SER A 351 4.33 10.82 16.85
CA SER A 351 4.04 9.39 16.63
C SER A 351 4.70 8.55 17.70
N SER A 352 4.20 7.33 17.93
CA SER A 352 4.82 6.41 18.90
C SER A 352 6.32 6.22 18.66
N PRO A 353 6.81 5.94 17.43
CA PRO A 353 8.27 5.82 17.20
C PRO A 353 9.06 7.11 17.49
N LYS A 354 8.46 8.28 17.26
CA LYS A 354 9.12 9.57 17.53
C LYS A 354 9.17 9.85 19.03
N MET A 355 8.07 9.55 19.73
CA MET A 355 7.99 9.67 21.19
C MET A 355 8.95 8.70 21.87
N ASP A 356 8.98 7.43 21.46
CA ASP A 356 9.88 6.40 22.00
C ASP A 356 11.35 6.80 21.82
N LYS A 357 11.69 7.34 20.65
CA LYS A 357 13.02 7.89 20.39
C LYS A 357 13.34 9.02 21.36
N LYS A 358 12.45 9.99 21.55
CA LYS A 358 12.68 11.11 22.48
C LYS A 358 12.80 10.66 23.95
N LEU A 359 11.98 9.69 24.39
CA LEU A 359 12.12 9.08 25.72
C LEU A 359 13.47 8.38 25.90
N THR A 360 14.00 7.79 24.83
CA THR A 360 15.30 7.09 24.85
C THR A 360 16.48 8.06 24.81
N ASP A 361 16.35 9.14 24.04
CA ASP A 361 17.43 10.11 23.79
C ASP A 361 17.69 11.03 25.01
N ASP A 362 16.70 11.27 25.87
CA ASP A 362 16.80 12.21 27.00
C ASP A 362 15.91 11.81 28.18
N ASN A 363 16.49 11.77 29.39
CA ASN A 363 15.83 11.35 30.64
C ASN A 363 14.85 12.41 31.20
N ASP A 364 14.90 13.64 30.69
CA ASP A 364 13.94 14.69 31.03
C ASP A 364 12.59 14.50 30.30
N ASN A 365 12.54 13.59 29.32
CA ASN A 365 11.31 13.15 28.67
C ASN A 365 10.66 12.01 29.46
N LYS A 366 9.39 12.20 29.85
CA LYS A 366 8.63 11.26 30.70
C LYS A 366 7.31 10.89 30.07
N LEU A 367 6.95 9.62 30.19
CA LEU A 367 5.62 9.13 29.83
C LEU A 367 4.62 9.52 30.93
N ASN A 368 3.46 10.05 30.54
CA ASN A 368 2.32 10.19 31.45
C ASN A 368 1.65 8.82 31.67
N GLY A 369 2.29 7.97 32.48
CA GLY A 369 1.85 6.62 32.79
C GLY A 369 0.40 6.52 33.28
N PRO A 370 -0.04 7.35 34.25
CA PRO A 370 -1.44 7.33 34.71
C PRO A 370 -2.46 7.61 33.60
N ALA A 371 -2.20 8.58 32.72
CA ALA A 371 -3.08 8.85 31.59
C ALA A 371 -3.11 7.68 30.59
N TRP A 372 -1.98 7.02 30.39
CA TRP A 372 -1.89 5.86 29.50
C TRP A 372 -2.62 4.65 30.04
N VAL A 373 -2.45 4.30 31.32
CA VAL A 373 -3.21 3.24 31.98
C VAL A 373 -4.70 3.53 31.85
N LYS A 374 -5.14 4.78 32.06
CA LYS A 374 -6.54 5.15 31.91
C LYS A 374 -7.08 4.93 30.49
N ALA A 375 -6.32 5.34 29.47
CA ALA A 375 -6.68 5.13 28.08
C ALA A 375 -6.76 3.63 27.73
N ARG A 376 -5.82 2.83 28.23
CA ARG A 376 -5.81 1.36 28.03
C ARG A 376 -6.94 0.66 28.79
N SER A 377 -7.29 1.12 29.99
CA SER A 377 -8.47 0.62 30.72
C SER A 377 -9.76 0.89 29.95
N LEU A 378 -9.87 2.07 29.31
CA LEU A 378 -10.99 2.36 28.42
C LEU A 378 -10.99 1.43 27.20
N ASP A 379 -9.84 1.14 26.60
CA ASP A 379 -9.74 0.17 25.50
C ASP A 379 -10.27 -1.22 25.90
N ILE A 380 -9.88 -1.70 27.08
CA ILE A 380 -10.36 -2.99 27.63
C ILE A 380 -11.86 -2.93 27.88
N LEU A 381 -12.35 -1.87 28.50
CA LEU A 381 -13.78 -1.67 28.76
C LEU A 381 -14.61 -1.65 27.47
N LEU A 382 -14.02 -1.24 26.35
CA LEU A 382 -14.64 -1.16 25.04
C LEU A 382 -14.38 -2.39 24.15
N GLY A 383 -13.57 -3.35 24.62
CA GLY A 383 -13.09 -4.49 23.85
C GLY A 383 -12.36 -4.07 22.56
N ASP A 384 -11.58 -2.99 22.62
CA ASP A 384 -10.79 -2.52 21.50
C ASP A 384 -9.39 -3.16 21.52
N TRP A 385 -9.31 -4.32 20.90
CA TRP A 385 -8.13 -5.18 20.89
C TRP A 385 -7.16 -4.88 19.72
N ASP A 386 -7.55 -4.05 18.76
CA ASP A 386 -6.75 -3.74 17.55
C ASP A 386 -5.76 -2.59 17.79
N ARG A 387 -5.12 -2.57 18.96
CA ARG A 387 -4.35 -1.42 19.43
C ARG A 387 -2.89 -1.49 19.03
N HIS A 388 -2.56 -0.84 17.91
CA HIS A 388 -1.19 -0.73 17.39
C HIS A 388 -0.65 0.72 17.43
N GLU A 389 0.67 0.87 17.26
CA GLU A 389 1.40 2.13 17.47
C GLU A 389 0.86 3.34 16.68
N ASP A 390 0.30 3.14 15.49
CA ASP A 390 -0.24 4.24 14.66
C ASP A 390 -1.57 4.80 15.16
N GLN A 391 -2.28 4.05 16.00
CA GLN A 391 -3.53 4.48 16.65
C GLN A 391 -3.26 5.38 17.87
N TRP A 392 -1.99 5.60 18.21
CA TRP A 392 -1.60 6.49 19.29
C TRP A 392 -0.87 7.71 18.75
N ARG A 393 -1.22 8.86 19.32
CA ARG A 393 -0.47 10.10 19.23
C ARG A 393 -0.09 10.55 20.62
N TRP A 394 0.97 11.33 20.71
CA TRP A 394 1.55 11.70 22.00
C TRP A 394 1.65 13.21 22.10
N LYS A 395 0.85 13.81 22.99
CA LYS A 395 0.89 15.24 23.24
C LYS A 395 2.02 15.54 24.22
N GLU A 396 3.00 16.30 23.75
CA GLU A 396 4.06 16.85 24.60
C GLU A 396 3.51 18.06 25.40
N SER A 397 3.83 18.10 26.69
CA SER A 397 3.58 19.22 27.57
C SER A 397 4.78 19.42 28.49
N LYS A 398 5.23 20.67 28.66
CA LYS A 398 6.37 20.98 29.54
C LYS A 398 5.88 21.30 30.94
N LYS A 399 6.52 20.72 31.94
CA LYS A 399 6.26 21.01 33.35
C LYS A 399 7.55 20.90 34.14
N ASP A 400 7.90 21.97 34.87
CA ASP A 400 9.05 22.02 35.78
C ASP A 400 10.40 21.65 35.10
N GLY A 401 10.55 21.94 33.80
CA GLY A 401 11.74 21.61 33.02
C GLY A 401 11.65 20.29 32.26
N ASP A 402 10.82 19.35 32.74
CA ASP A 402 10.58 18.06 32.11
C ASP A 402 9.52 18.14 30.99
N SER A 403 9.62 17.24 30.01
CA SER A 403 8.63 17.05 28.96
C SER A 403 7.78 15.80 29.23
N TYR A 404 6.47 15.97 29.34
CA TYR A 404 5.51 14.89 29.60
C TYR A 404 4.69 14.55 28.34
N TYR A 405 4.74 13.27 27.95
CA TYR A 405 3.99 12.73 26.81
C TYR A 405 2.68 12.09 27.28
N THR A 406 1.55 12.72 26.91
CA THR A 406 0.21 12.23 27.22
C THR A 406 -0.41 11.56 26.00
N PRO A 407 -0.99 10.35 26.14
CA PRO A 407 -1.53 9.61 25.01
C PRO A 407 -2.83 10.23 24.49
N VAL A 408 -2.96 10.21 23.18
CA VAL A 408 -4.09 10.67 22.40
C VAL A 408 -4.49 9.50 21.48
N PRO A 409 -5.40 8.65 21.93
CA PRO A 409 -5.88 7.55 21.11
C PRO A 409 -6.66 8.05 19.89
N ARG A 410 -6.58 7.28 18.80
CA ARG A 410 -7.29 7.50 17.54
C ARG A 410 -7.82 6.17 17.01
N ASP A 411 -8.58 6.23 15.91
CA ASP A 411 -9.07 5.07 15.16
C ASP A 411 -9.83 4.07 16.03
N ARG A 412 -11.06 4.44 16.37
CA ARG A 412 -11.91 3.71 17.33
C ARG A 412 -12.99 2.86 16.63
N ASP A 413 -12.68 2.35 15.44
CA ASP A 413 -13.65 1.64 14.59
C ASP A 413 -13.77 0.14 14.88
N GLN A 414 -12.88 -0.43 15.71
CA GLN A 414 -12.92 -1.82 16.18
C GLN A 414 -13.59 -2.00 17.55
N VAL A 415 -14.06 -0.92 18.19
CA VAL A 415 -14.77 -0.99 19.47
C VAL A 415 -16.02 -1.86 19.34
N PHE A 416 -16.28 -2.65 20.39
CA PHE A 416 -17.38 -3.62 20.46
C PHE A 416 -17.30 -4.73 19.42
N PHE A 417 -16.11 -5.12 18.97
CA PHE A 417 -15.94 -6.28 18.10
C PHE A 417 -16.64 -7.50 18.71
N MET A 418 -17.57 -8.14 17.99
CA MET A 418 -18.36 -9.27 18.50
C MET A 418 -18.33 -10.41 17.51
N SER A 419 -18.13 -11.63 18.01
CA SER A 419 -18.06 -12.81 17.14
C SER A 419 -18.62 -14.04 17.84
N ASP A 420 -19.85 -14.36 17.50
CA ASP A 420 -20.62 -15.46 18.10
C ASP A 420 -20.64 -16.74 17.26
N GLY A 421 -20.01 -16.72 16.06
CA GLY A 421 -19.89 -17.85 15.16
C GLY A 421 -18.96 -18.96 15.67
N LYS A 422 -19.27 -20.22 15.33
CA LYS A 422 -18.46 -21.37 15.75
C LYS A 422 -17.05 -21.37 15.17
N ILE A 423 -16.88 -21.03 13.90
CA ILE A 423 -15.55 -20.98 13.26
C ILE A 423 -14.72 -19.88 13.90
N GLN A 424 -15.29 -18.69 14.06
CA GLN A 424 -14.58 -17.56 14.60
C GLN A 424 -14.20 -17.79 16.07
N ARG A 425 -15.12 -18.30 16.91
CA ARG A 425 -14.81 -18.66 18.30
C ARG A 425 -13.67 -19.68 18.41
N PHE A 426 -13.60 -20.64 17.48
CA PHE A 426 -12.47 -21.56 17.40
C PHE A 426 -11.18 -20.81 17.04
N THR A 427 -11.17 -19.95 16.02
CA THR A 427 -9.98 -19.15 15.66
C THR A 427 -9.52 -18.19 16.77
N GLN A 428 -10.45 -17.63 17.53
CA GLN A 428 -10.21 -16.71 18.67
C GLN A 428 -9.78 -17.42 19.96
N SER A 429 -9.97 -18.74 20.05
CA SER A 429 -9.47 -19.54 21.16
C SER A 429 -7.96 -19.83 21.03
N SER A 430 -7.40 -19.59 19.85
CA SER A 430 -5.97 -19.71 19.60
C SER A 430 -5.26 -18.38 19.88
N SER A 431 -4.05 -18.44 20.40
CA SER A 431 -3.13 -17.30 20.53
C SER A 431 -2.71 -16.70 19.17
N LEU A 432 -3.24 -17.21 18.05
CA LEU A 432 -2.82 -16.87 16.70
C LEU A 432 -3.38 -15.53 16.20
N LEU A 433 -4.51 -15.04 16.74
CA LEU A 433 -5.16 -13.78 16.31
C LEU A 433 -5.68 -12.96 17.51
N PRO A 434 -4.79 -12.42 18.37
CA PRO A 434 -5.18 -11.72 19.59
C PRO A 434 -5.99 -10.43 19.34
N MET A 435 -5.86 -9.79 18.18
CA MET A 435 -6.63 -8.57 17.84
C MET A 435 -8.11 -8.84 17.50
N MET A 436 -8.49 -10.10 17.28
CA MET A 436 -9.87 -10.45 16.89
C MET A 436 -10.69 -10.98 18.07
N GLN A 437 -10.37 -10.62 19.31
CA GLN A 437 -11.13 -11.08 20.48
C GLN A 437 -12.50 -10.39 20.57
N GLY A 438 -13.54 -11.14 20.90
CA GLY A 438 -14.88 -10.61 21.11
C GLY A 438 -14.98 -9.79 22.39
N TYR A 439 -15.83 -8.75 22.37
CA TYR A 439 -16.17 -7.90 23.50
C TYR A 439 -16.79 -8.66 24.69
N GLU A 440 -17.41 -9.80 24.41
CA GLU A 440 -18.05 -10.64 25.41
C GLU A 440 -17.08 -11.37 26.37
N ARG A 441 -15.76 -11.18 26.21
CA ARG A 441 -14.71 -11.84 27.01
C ARG A 441 -14.09 -10.98 28.10
#